data_AF-A0AAU5TJV9-F1
#
_entry.id   AF-A0AAU5TJV9-F1
#
_cell.length_a   1.000
_cell.length_b   1.000
_cell.length_c   1.000
_cell.angle_alpha   90.00
_cell.angle_beta   90.00
_cell.angle_gamma   90.00
#
_symmetry.space_group_name_H-M   'P 1'
#
loop_
_entity.id
_entity.type
_entity.pdbx_description
1 polymer ?
#
loop_
_entity_poly.entity_id
_entity_poly.type
_entity_poly.pdbx_seq_one_letter_code
_entity_poly.pdbx_strand_id
1 'polypeptide(L)' 'MAAEESIRLVIAWYSEQIMKQRRAAEPDQVLLEALLEARRGCVEDQRALGEATAEEVAGILAAYAARYRDLTLP' A
#
# COMPACT_ATOMS: atom_id res chain seq x y z
N MET A 1 -1.39 -13.17 9.85
CA MET A 1 -1.43 -12.25 8.69
C MET A 1 -0.25 -12.61 7.81
N ALA A 2 -0.49 -12.98 6.56
CA ALA A 2 0.59 -13.25 5.60
C ALA A 2 1.13 -11.93 5.02
N ALA A 3 2.40 -11.91 4.57
CA ALA A 3 2.99 -10.72 3.94
C ALA A 3 2.14 -10.22 2.75
N GLU A 4 1.66 -11.17 1.93
CA GLU A 4 0.78 -10.87 0.80
C GLU A 4 -0.53 -10.20 1.25
N GLU A 5 -1.11 -10.67 2.35
CA GLU A 5 -2.35 -10.12 2.91
C GLU A 5 -2.13 -8.69 3.41
N SER A 6 -1.03 -8.43 4.12
CA SER A 6 -0.68 -7.09 4.58
C SER A 6 -0.42 -6.12 3.42
N ILE A 7 0.23 -6.58 2.34
CA ILE A 7 0.40 -5.78 1.12
C ILE A 7 -0.95 -5.47 0.48
N ARG A 8 -1.84 -6.47 0.36
CA ARG A 8 -3.20 -6.26 -0.18
C ARG A 8 -4.00 -5.23 0.62
N LEU A 9 -3.89 -5.23 1.94
CA LEU A 9 -4.56 -4.24 2.81
C LEU A 9 -4.07 -2.81 2.53
N VAL A 10 -2.76 -2.61 2.40
CA VAL A 10 -2.18 -1.30 2.08
C VAL A 10 -2.57 -0.86 0.66
N ILE A 11 -2.55 -1.76 -0.33
CA ILE A 11 -3.03 -1.47 -1.69
C ILE A 11 -4.51 -1.06 -1.69
N ALA A 12 -5.34 -1.76 -0.92
CA ALA A 12 -6.77 -1.45 -0.79
C ALA A 12 -6.97 -0.06 -0.18
N TRP A 13 -6.22 0.27 0.88
CA TRP A 13 -6.26 1.60 1.50
C TRP A 13 -5.87 2.70 0.50
N TYR A 14 -4.76 2.56 -0.22
CA TYR A 14 -4.37 3.54 -1.24
C TYR A 14 -5.42 3.66 -2.34
N SER A 15 -6.00 2.55 -2.78
CA SER A 15 -7.05 2.55 -3.81
C SER A 15 -8.30 3.30 -3.33
N GLU A 16 -8.67 3.17 -2.06
CA GLU A 16 -9.77 3.92 -1.45
C GLU A 16 -9.46 5.42 -1.40
N GLN A 17 -8.26 5.81 -0.94
CA GLN A 17 -7.86 7.22 -0.88
C GLN A 17 -7.81 7.86 -2.27
N ILE A 18 -7.31 7.14 -3.27
CA ILE A 18 -7.34 7.57 -4.68
C ILE A 18 -8.78 7.82 -5.14
N MET A 19 -9.70 6.91 -4.82
CA MET A 19 -11.12 7.07 -5.17
C MET A 19 -11.75 8.27 -4.47
N LYS A 20 -11.43 8.49 -3.19
CA LYS A 20 -11.87 9.67 -2.42
C LYS A 20 -11.35 10.96 -3.06
N GLN A 21 -10.05 11.01 -3.37
CA GLN A 21 -9.42 12.18 -3.97
C GLN A 21 -10.00 12.51 -5.36
N ARG A 22 -10.26 11.50 -6.18
CA ARG A 22 -10.88 11.65 -7.50
C ARG A 22 -12.35 12.10 -7.44
N ARG A 23 -13.04 11.79 -6.35
CA ARG A 23 -14.45 12.17 -6.14
C ARG A 23 -14.59 13.49 -5.37
N ALA A 24 -13.50 14.06 -4.88
CA ALA A 24 -13.52 15.36 -4.23
C ALA A 24 -13.94 16.44 -5.24
N ALA A 25 -14.65 17.47 -4.76
CA ALA A 25 -15.05 18.60 -5.59
C ALA A 25 -13.82 19.35 -6.15
N GLU A 26 -12.74 19.39 -5.38
CA GLU A 26 -11.44 19.92 -5.78
C GLU A 26 -10.36 18.85 -5.54
N PRO A 27 -10.03 18.04 -6.56
CA PRO A 27 -8.98 17.05 -6.45
C PRO A 27 -7.60 17.70 -6.33
N ASP A 28 -6.88 17.38 -5.26
CA ASP A 28 -5.44 17.62 -5.18
C ASP A 28 -4.70 16.62 -6.08
N GLN A 29 -4.22 17.13 -7.21
CA GLN A 29 -3.48 16.36 -8.21
C GLN A 29 -2.14 15.85 -7.66
N VAL A 30 -1.44 16.64 -6.83
CA VAL A 30 -0.14 16.26 -6.26
C VAL A 30 -0.32 15.10 -5.30
N LEU A 31 -1.34 15.18 -4.43
CA LEU A 31 -1.69 14.10 -3.53
C LEU A 31 -2.13 12.85 -4.31
N LEU A 32 -2.93 13.02 -5.37
CA LEU A 32 -3.38 11.91 -6.21
C LEU A 32 -2.20 11.17 -6.88
N GLU A 33 -1.24 11.90 -7.44
CA GLU A 33 -0.03 11.34 -8.03
C GLU A 33 0.80 10.60 -6.99
N ALA A 34 1.00 11.18 -5.80
CA ALA A 34 1.71 10.53 -4.70
C ALA A 34 1.05 9.22 -4.26
N LEU A 35 -0.29 9.20 -4.17
CA LEU A 35 -1.05 7.99 -3.82
C LEU A 35 -0.94 6.91 -4.92
N LEU A 36 -0.95 7.30 -6.19
CA LEU A 36 -0.79 6.38 -7.32
C LEU A 36 0.61 5.76 -7.34
N GLU A 37 1.66 6.57 -7.11
CA GLU A 37 3.04 6.09 -7.05
C GLU A 37 3.24 5.14 -5.88
N ALA A 38 2.75 5.51 -4.69
CA ALA A 38 2.82 4.66 -3.50
C ALA A 38 2.11 3.33 -3.73
N ARG A 39 0.92 3.35 -4.36
CA ARG A 39 0.20 2.12 -4.72
C ARG A 39 0.98 1.26 -5.72
N ARG A 40 1.67 1.87 -6.69
CA ARG A 40 2.48 1.14 -7.69
C ARG A 40 3.61 0.39 -7.02
N GLY A 41 4.36 1.04 -6.12
CA GLY A 41 5.41 0.37 -5.34
C GLY A 41 4.88 -0.84 -4.57
N CYS A 42 3.69 -0.74 -3.97
CA CYS A 42 3.09 -1.89 -3.28
C CYS A 42 2.74 -3.07 -4.19
N VAL A 43 2.35 -2.80 -5.44
CA VAL A 43 2.09 -3.86 -6.42
C VAL A 43 3.38 -4.52 -6.87
N GLU A 44 4.48 -3.77 -6.97
CA GLU A 44 5.80 -4.32 -7.28
C GLU A 44 6.33 -5.19 -6.13
N ASP A 45 6.20 -4.75 -4.89
CA ASP A 45 6.55 -5.55 -3.71
C ASP A 45 5.74 -6.85 -3.64
N GLN A 46 4.44 -6.80 -3.99
CA GLN A 46 3.60 -8.00 -4.07
C GLN A 46 4.10 -8.98 -5.14
N ARG A 47 4.58 -8.48 -6.28
CA ARG A 47 5.13 -9.33 -7.35
C ARG A 47 6.45 -9.96 -6.92
N ALA A 48 7.33 -9.17 -6.30
CA ALA A 48 8.62 -9.63 -5.80
C ALA A 48 8.46 -10.68 -4.67
N LEU A 49 7.36 -10.64 -3.92
CA LEU A 49 7.07 -11.60 -2.85
C LEU A 49 7.07 -13.06 -3.32
N GLY A 50 6.71 -13.33 -4.58
CA GLY A 50 6.72 -14.68 -5.15
C GLY A 50 8.11 -15.30 -5.30
N GLU A 51 9.15 -14.47 -5.36
CA GLU A 51 10.55 -14.86 -5.47
C GLU A 51 11.33 -14.68 -4.15
N ALA A 52 10.69 -14.06 -3.16
CA ALA A 52 11.31 -13.72 -1.88
C ALA A 52 11.51 -14.96 -1.00
N THR A 53 12.63 -14.96 -0.29
CA THR A 53 12.95 -15.94 0.76
C THR A 53 12.06 -15.74 2.00
N ALA A 54 11.99 -16.73 2.87
CA ALA A 54 11.19 -16.65 4.10
C ALA A 54 11.61 -15.48 5.02
N GLU A 55 12.88 -15.10 5.03
CA GLU A 55 13.40 -13.96 5.81
C GLU A 55 12.94 -12.63 5.20
N GLU A 56 13.02 -12.49 3.88
CA GLU A 56 12.53 -11.32 3.15
C GLU A 56 11.01 -11.16 3.30
N VAL A 57 10.26 -12.27 3.23
CA VAL A 57 8.81 -12.29 3.46
C VAL A 57 8.46 -11.79 4.87
N ALA A 58 9.22 -12.20 5.89
CA ALA A 58 9.00 -11.74 7.27
C ALA A 58 9.31 -10.24 7.42
N GLY A 59 10.38 -9.75 6.77
CA GLY A 59 10.71 -8.33 6.73
C GLY A 59 9.61 -7.49 6.04
N ILE A 60 9.13 -7.95 4.89
CA ILE A 60 8.04 -7.31 4.14
C ILE A 60 6.75 -7.30 4.97
N LEU A 61 6.41 -8.40 5.64
CA LEU A 61 5.24 -8.47 6.53
C LEU A 61 5.33 -7.40 7.64
N ALA A 62 6.47 -7.30 8.32
CA ALA A 62 6.65 -6.32 9.40
C ALA A 62 6.54 -4.89 8.88
N ALA A 63 7.17 -4.58 7.74
CA ALA A 63 7.13 -3.27 7.12
C ALA A 63 5.70 -2.87 6.71
N TYR A 64 4.96 -3.77 6.06
CA TYR A 64 3.59 -3.49 5.60
C TYR A 64 2.59 -3.43 6.75
N ALA A 65 2.77 -4.22 7.80
CA ALA A 65 1.94 -4.12 9.01
C ALA A 65 2.14 -2.78 9.72
N ALA A 66 3.40 -2.30 9.84
CA ALA A 66 3.70 -0.99 10.40
C ALA A 66 3.11 0.12 9.53
N ARG A 67 3.33 0.07 8.21
CA ARG A 67 2.79 1.04 7.26
C ARG A 67 1.27 1.10 7.31
N TYR A 68 0.58 -0.04 7.33
CA TYR A 68 -0.88 -0.06 7.44
C TYR A 68 -1.37 0.59 8.73
N ARG A 69 -0.68 0.33 9.85
CA ARG A 69 -1.00 0.98 11.13
C ARG A 69 -0.84 2.49 11.04
N ASP A 70 0.24 2.99 10.46
CA ASP A 70 0.48 4.43 10.31
C ASP A 70 -0.57 5.09 9.41
N LEU A 71 -0.99 4.41 8.34
CA LEU A 71 -2.03 4.89 7.40
C LEU A 71 -3.45 4.86 7.98
N THR A 72 -3.70 4.02 8.99
CA THR A 72 -5.01 3.85 9.62
C THR A 72 -5.10 4.46 11.02
N LEU A 73 -4.00 5.01 11.53
CA LEU A 73 -3.99 5.79 12.75
C LEU A 73 -4.83 7.07 12.54
N PRO A 74 -5.76 7.39 13.45
CA PRO A 74 -6.58 8.60 13.37
C PRO A 74 -5.80 9.90 13.62
#